data_AF-A0A2N5TY55-F1
#
_entry.id   AF-A0A2N5TY55-F1
#
_cell.length_a   1.000
_cell.length_b   1.000
_cell.length_c   1.000
_cell.angle_alpha   90.00
_cell.angle_beta   90.00
_cell.angle_gamma   90.00
#
_symmetry.space_group_name_H-M   'P 1'
#
loop_
_entity.id
_entity.type
_entity.pdbx_description
1 polymer ?
#
loop_
_entity_poly.entity_id
_entity_poly.type
_entity_poly.pdbx_seq_one_letter_code
_entity_poly.pdbx_strand_id
1 'polypeptide(L)'
;MAFSSTDLRSVDVRDFSLNYLEININQIGNLAQACSYELLEKGNSTKVFSIPNPWRTKANGMIIRHVPINLYADETSGNVSKQFNKHMVYYFTLSGLPPRVSNMDYNFHFLCTSNTAGALELADQIVDQMK
;
A
#
# COMPACT_ATOMS: atom_id res chain seq x y z
N MET A 1 -9.69 -11.35 15.23
CA MET A 1 -10.15 -10.21 16.04
C MET A 1 -11.29 -9.56 15.29
N ALA A 2 -12.48 -9.49 15.87
CA ALA A 2 -13.60 -8.77 15.27
C ALA A 2 -13.48 -7.29 15.63
N PHE A 3 -13.56 -6.40 14.64
CA PHE A 3 -13.62 -4.96 14.86
C PHE A 3 -14.99 -4.64 15.47
N SER A 4 -15.08 -4.59 16.80
CA SER A 4 -16.34 -4.46 17.56
C SER A 4 -16.52 -3.07 18.17
N SER A 5 -16.23 -2.00 17.42
CA SER A 5 -16.60 -0.65 17.84
C SER A 5 -18.07 -0.41 17.51
N THR A 6 -18.81 0.18 18.44
CA THR A 6 -20.21 0.65 18.22
C THR A 6 -20.30 1.75 17.18
N ASP A 7 -19.17 2.41 16.88
CA ASP A 7 -19.09 3.49 15.89
C ASP A 7 -18.79 2.95 14.48
N LEU A 8 -18.46 1.65 14.36
CA LEU A 8 -18.17 1.01 13.08
C LEU A 8 -19.42 0.30 12.55
N ARG A 9 -19.89 0.75 11.39
CA ARG A 9 -20.93 0.08 10.62
C ARG A 9 -20.30 -0.70 9.47
N SER A 10 -20.56 -2.01 9.43
CA SER A 10 -20.29 -2.81 8.22
C SER A 10 -21.45 -2.63 7.26
N VAL A 11 -21.15 -2.25 6.02
CA VAL A 11 -22.11 -2.13 4.92
C VAL A 11 -21.61 -3.03 3.80
N ASP A 12 -22.48 -3.85 3.22
CA ASP A 12 -22.09 -4.70 2.11
C ASP A 12 -21.76 -3.84 0.90
N VAL A 13 -20.67 -4.16 0.19
CA VAL A 13 -20.31 -3.39 -1.02
C VAL A 13 -21.43 -3.43 -2.07
N ARG A 14 -22.24 -4.50 -2.09
CA ARG A 14 -23.39 -4.65 -2.98
C ARG A 14 -24.54 -3.71 -2.63
N ASP A 15 -24.59 -3.21 -1.40
CA ASP A 15 -25.60 -2.24 -0.96
C ASP A 15 -25.31 -0.84 -1.52
N PHE A 16 -24.08 -0.59 -1.97
CA PHE A 16 -23.73 0.62 -2.73
C PHE A 16 -24.13 0.43 -4.20
N SER A 17 -25.24 1.05 -4.59
CA SER A 17 -25.76 0.97 -5.95
C SER A 17 -25.18 2.02 -6.91
N LEU A 18 -24.55 3.06 -6.39
CA LEU A 18 -24.09 4.21 -7.16
C LEU A 18 -22.61 4.52 -6.87
N ASN A 19 -21.82 4.73 -7.91
CA ASN A 19 -20.49 5.31 -7.82
C ASN A 19 -20.57 6.84 -7.68
N TYR A 20 -19.47 7.50 -7.34
CA TYR A 20 -19.46 8.94 -7.08
C TYR A 20 -19.89 9.82 -8.27
N LEU A 21 -19.79 9.34 -9.52
CA LEU A 21 -20.32 10.04 -10.71
C LEU A 21 -21.83 9.88 -10.84
N GLU A 22 -22.38 8.81 -10.30
CA GLU A 22 -23.79 8.45 -10.35
C GLU A 22 -24.58 9.00 -9.15
N ILE A 23 -23.90 9.33 -8.04
CA ILE A 23 -24.53 9.99 -6.90
C ILE A 23 -25.00 11.38 -7.35
N ASN A 24 -26.31 11.59 -7.31
CA ASN A 24 -26.94 12.87 -7.65
C ASN A 24 -27.39 13.59 -6.37
N ILE A 25 -27.00 14.85 -6.23
CA ILE A 25 -27.39 15.75 -5.15
C ILE A 25 -28.47 16.70 -5.67
N ASN A 26 -29.70 16.19 -5.78
CA ASN A 26 -30.90 16.97 -6.10
C ASN A 26 -30.66 18.05 -7.18
N GLN A 27 -30.86 19.33 -6.84
CA GLN A 27 -30.75 20.46 -7.75
C GLN A 27 -29.30 20.89 -8.05
N ILE A 28 -28.32 20.33 -7.36
CA ILE A 28 -26.90 20.70 -7.47
C ILE A 28 -26.20 19.91 -8.59
N GLY A 29 -26.78 18.78 -9.03
CA GLY A 29 -26.20 17.88 -10.03
C GLY A 29 -25.47 16.71 -9.38
N ASN A 30 -24.51 16.10 -10.08
CA ASN A 30 -23.80 14.95 -9.51
C ASN A 30 -22.82 15.38 -8.39
N LEU A 31 -22.47 14.44 -7.51
CA LEU A 31 -21.60 14.69 -6.37
C LEU A 31 -20.25 15.27 -6.79
N ALA A 32 -19.68 14.82 -7.91
CA ALA A 32 -18.42 15.36 -8.41
C ALA A 32 -18.53 16.85 -8.78
N GLN A 33 -19.62 17.26 -9.44
CA GLN A 33 -19.93 18.66 -9.76
C GLN A 33 -20.15 19.49 -8.49
N ALA A 34 -20.91 18.94 -7.53
CA ALA A 34 -21.17 19.61 -6.25
C ALA A 34 -19.88 19.86 -5.45
N CYS A 35 -18.88 18.99 -5.60
CA CYS A 35 -17.56 19.13 -5.00
C CYS A 35 -16.57 19.91 -5.88
N SER A 36 -16.99 20.53 -6.99
CA SER A 36 -16.09 21.20 -7.94
C SER A 36 -14.96 20.30 -8.46
N TYR A 37 -15.18 18.98 -8.50
CA TYR A 37 -14.18 17.96 -8.83
C TYR A 37 -12.95 17.96 -7.91
N GLU A 38 -13.11 18.42 -6.66
CA GLU A 38 -12.06 18.54 -5.68
C GLU A 38 -12.42 17.82 -4.38
N LEU A 39 -11.45 17.10 -3.80
CA LEU A 39 -11.53 16.50 -2.48
C LEU A 39 -10.56 17.24 -1.55
N LEU A 40 -11.09 17.72 -0.43
CA LEU A 40 -10.32 18.46 0.56
C LEU A 40 -9.93 17.55 1.73
N GLU A 41 -8.64 17.38 1.95
CA GLU A 41 -8.11 16.74 3.15
C GLU A 41 -7.69 17.82 4.14
N LYS A 42 -8.35 17.84 5.31
CA LYS A 42 -8.07 18.83 6.36
C LYS A 42 -7.10 18.23 7.39
N GLY A 43 -5.83 18.60 7.29
CA GLY A 43 -4.79 18.30 8.28
C GLY A 43 -4.17 19.58 8.85
N ASN A 44 -2.86 19.55 9.13
CA ASN A 44 -2.08 20.77 9.48
C ASN A 44 -2.08 21.79 8.33
N SER A 45 -2.26 21.34 7.09
CA SER A 45 -2.56 22.16 5.93
C SER A 45 -3.71 21.53 5.15
N THR A 46 -4.50 22.36 4.44
CA THR A 46 -5.54 21.86 3.53
C THR A 46 -4.88 21.39 2.24
N LYS A 47 -5.06 20.11 1.90
CA LYS A 47 -4.66 19.56 0.59
C LYS A 47 -5.88 19.39 -0.29
N VAL A 48 -5.72 19.72 -1.57
CA VAL A 48 -6.76 19.58 -2.60
C VAL A 48 -6.35 18.44 -3.53
N PHE A 49 -7.24 17.46 -3.70
CA PHE A 49 -7.06 16.35 -4.64
C PHE A 49 -8.10 16.43 -5.75
N SER A 50 -7.67 16.26 -7.00
CA SER A 50 -8.60 16.20 -8.13
C SER A 50 -9.38 14.87 -8.14
N ILE A 51 -10.65 14.95 -8.51
CA ILE A 51 -11.55 13.81 -8.72
C ILE A 51 -11.90 13.74 -10.22
N PRO A 52 -11.86 12.56 -10.88
CA PRO A 52 -11.44 11.27 -10.35
C PRO A 52 -9.97 11.21 -9.98
N ASN A 53 -9.64 10.35 -9.02
CA ASN A 53 -8.27 9.92 -8.82
C ASN A 53 -7.68 9.42 -10.17
N PRO A 54 -6.52 9.91 -10.62
CA PRO A 54 -5.89 9.49 -11.88
C PRO A 54 -5.73 7.97 -12.03
N TRP A 55 -5.54 7.26 -10.92
CA TRP A 55 -5.47 5.79 -10.89
C TRP A 55 -6.78 5.14 -11.32
N ARG A 56 -7.92 5.78 -11.05
CA ARG A 56 -9.22 5.28 -11.50
C ARG A 56 -9.35 5.36 -13.01
N THR A 57 -8.87 6.46 -13.61
CA THR A 57 -8.79 6.60 -15.07
C THR A 57 -7.87 5.54 -15.66
N LYS A 58 -6.67 5.35 -15.09
CA LYS A 58 -5.71 4.31 -15.52
C LYS A 58 -6.27 2.89 -15.39
N ALA A 59 -7.08 2.63 -14.36
CA ALA A 59 -7.68 1.32 -14.12
C ALA A 59 -8.79 0.97 -15.11
N ASN A 60 -9.40 1.94 -15.81
CA ASN A 60 -10.43 1.71 -16.84
C ASN A 60 -11.53 0.70 -16.42
N GLY A 61 -12.15 0.93 -15.27
CA GLY A 61 -13.20 0.06 -14.73
C GLY A 61 -12.69 -1.19 -13.99
N MET A 62 -11.40 -1.52 -14.07
CA MET A 62 -10.82 -2.62 -13.29
C MET A 62 -10.82 -2.33 -11.79
N ILE A 63 -10.78 -3.41 -11.00
CA ILE A 63 -10.65 -3.33 -9.54
C ILE A 63 -9.22 -2.88 -9.20
N ILE A 64 -9.11 -1.82 -8.41
CA ILE A 64 -7.82 -1.40 -7.82
C ILE A 64 -7.69 -2.14 -6.49
N ARG A 65 -6.59 -2.88 -6.32
CA ARG A 65 -6.25 -3.56 -5.06
C ARG A 65 -4.97 -2.98 -4.50
N HIS A 66 -5.03 -2.54 -3.24
CA HIS A 66 -3.84 -2.20 -2.49
C HIS A 66 -3.18 -3.50 -2.00
N VAL A 67 -1.91 -3.67 -2.35
CA VAL A 67 -1.10 -4.82 -1.94
C VAL A 67 0.06 -4.29 -1.10
N PRO A 68 -0.13 -4.13 0.23
CA PRO A 68 0.95 -3.70 1.10
C PRO A 68 2.08 -4.74 1.10
N ILE A 69 3.31 -4.27 1.33
CA ILE A 69 4.49 -5.13 1.45
C ILE A 69 5.15 -4.95 2.83
N ASN A 70 5.68 -6.03 3.38
CA ASN A 70 6.56 -5.99 4.54
C ASN A 70 7.99 -6.05 4.04
N LEU A 71 8.71 -4.93 4.15
CA LEU A 71 10.13 -4.82 3.79
C LEU A 71 11.00 -5.08 5.02
N TYR A 72 12.03 -5.92 4.90
CA TYR A 72 12.95 -6.19 5.99
C TYR A 72 14.36 -6.50 5.50
N ALA A 73 15.33 -6.22 6.37
CA ALA A 73 16.74 -6.55 6.16
C ALA A 73 17.10 -7.80 6.96
N ASP A 74 17.95 -8.65 6.38
CA ASP A 74 18.51 -9.83 7.04
C ASP A 74 20.01 -9.92 6.80
N GLU A 75 20.75 -10.37 7.81
CA GLU A 75 22.19 -10.56 7.75
C GLU A 75 22.52 -12.04 7.58
N THR A 76 22.95 -12.44 6.38
CA THR A 76 23.18 -13.86 6.07
C THR A 76 24.54 -14.39 6.57
N SER A 77 25.13 -13.77 7.59
CA SER A 77 26.47 -14.12 8.10
C SER A 77 26.52 -15.41 8.92
N GLY A 78 25.38 -16.08 9.10
CA GLY A 78 25.17 -17.22 10.01
C GLY A 78 25.72 -18.58 9.59
N ASN A 79 26.58 -18.68 8.56
CA ASN A 79 27.24 -19.96 8.26
C ASN A 79 28.60 -20.01 8.96
N VAL A 80 28.84 -21.02 9.79
CA VAL A 80 30.05 -21.17 10.64
C VAL A 80 31.35 -21.11 9.82
N SER A 81 31.31 -21.42 8.53
CA SER A 81 32.44 -21.34 7.60
C SER A 81 32.64 -19.97 6.92
N LYS A 82 31.71 -19.03 7.07
CA LYS A 82 31.68 -17.71 6.40
C LYS A 82 31.43 -16.54 7.37
N GLN A 83 31.86 -16.68 8.62
CA GLN A 83 31.71 -15.67 9.67
C GLN A 83 32.28 -14.28 9.29
N PHE A 84 33.21 -14.23 8.33
CA PHE A 84 33.86 -12.99 7.88
C PHE A 84 33.30 -12.40 6.58
N ASN A 85 32.27 -13.01 5.96
CA ASN A 85 31.68 -12.49 4.74
C ASN A 85 30.22 -12.06 5.00
N LYS A 86 30.08 -10.94 5.71
CA LYS A 86 28.80 -10.36 6.07
C LYS A 86 28.15 -9.78 4.81
N HIS A 87 27.01 -10.34 4.45
CA HIS A 87 26.12 -9.78 3.44
C HIS A 87 24.85 -9.31 4.13
N MET A 88 24.56 -8.02 4.00
CA MET A 88 23.25 -7.47 4.31
C MET A 88 22.35 -7.70 3.09
N VAL A 89 21.15 -8.21 3.31
CA VAL A 89 20.20 -8.52 2.23
C VAL A 89 18.85 -7.90 2.56
N TYR A 90 18.20 -7.29 1.57
CA TYR A 90 16.81 -6.85 1.69
C TYR A 90 15.87 -7.79 0.96
N TYR A 91 14.75 -8.08 1.62
CA TYR A 91 13.63 -8.83 1.09
C TYR A 91 12.33 -8.10 1.33
N PHE A 92 11.30 -8.44 0.56
CA PHE A 92 9.93 -8.12 0.92
C PHE A 92 9.01 -9.33 0.81
N THR A 93 7.93 -9.29 1.56
CA THR A 93 6.80 -10.23 1.47
C THR A 93 5.50 -9.45 1.28
N LEU A 94 4.48 -10.06 0.66
CA LEU A 94 3.16 -9.44 0.61
C LEU A 94 2.52 -9.44 2.00
N SER A 95 2.10 -8.27 2.47
CA SER A 95 1.43 -8.13 3.75
C SER A 95 0.02 -8.72 3.71
N GLY A 96 -0.45 -9.26 4.84
CA GLY A 96 -1.80 -9.82 4.97
C GLY A 96 -1.94 -11.28 4.53
N LEU A 97 -0.86 -11.92 4.09
CA LEU A 97 -0.84 -13.37 3.91
C LEU A 97 -0.89 -14.09 5.27
N PRO A 98 -1.64 -15.21 5.39
CA PRO A 98 -1.58 -16.06 6.58
C PRO A 98 -0.14 -16.57 6.81
N PRO A 99 0.33 -16.75 8.07
CA PRO A 99 1.70 -17.17 8.37
C PRO A 99 2.17 -18.42 7.61
N ARG A 100 1.26 -19.38 7.41
CA ARG A 100 1.54 -20.61 6.65
C ARG A 100 1.90 -20.33 5.19
N VAL A 101 1.31 -19.29 4.60
CA VAL A 101 1.54 -18.89 3.22
C VAL A 101 2.73 -17.93 3.15
N SER A 102 2.78 -16.91 4.01
CA SER A 102 3.88 -15.93 4.02
C SER A 102 5.26 -16.57 4.21
N ASN A 103 5.33 -17.69 4.93
CA ASN A 103 6.58 -18.41 5.19
C ASN A 103 6.98 -19.40 4.09
N MET A 104 6.26 -19.44 2.97
CA MET A 104 6.68 -20.23 1.81
C MET A 104 7.70 -19.45 0.99
N ASP A 105 8.76 -20.13 0.55
CA ASP A 105 9.93 -19.53 -0.13
C ASP A 105 9.57 -18.60 -1.30
N TYR A 106 8.53 -18.93 -2.06
CA TYR A 106 8.10 -18.13 -3.22
C TYR A 106 7.46 -16.78 -2.86
N ASN A 107 7.07 -16.57 -1.59
CA ASN A 107 6.54 -15.28 -1.12
C ASN A 107 7.62 -14.35 -0.57
N PHE A 108 8.87 -14.82 -0.52
CA PHE A 108 10.03 -14.01 -0.17
C PHE A 108 10.67 -13.48 -1.46
N HIS A 109 10.58 -12.17 -1.66
CA HIS A 109 11.10 -11.52 -2.85
C HIS A 109 12.40 -10.79 -2.51
N PHE A 110 13.49 -11.21 -3.14
CA PHE A 110 14.79 -10.57 -3.02
C PHE A 110 14.77 -9.18 -3.67
N LEU A 111 15.41 -8.21 -3.03
CA LEU A 111 15.53 -6.84 -3.53
C LEU A 111 16.97 -6.50 -3.89
N CYS A 112 17.88 -6.58 -2.90
CA CYS A 112 19.29 -6.29 -3.09
C CYS A 112 20.15 -6.91 -1.99
N THR A 113 21.46 -6.99 -2.22
CA THR A 113 22.45 -7.36 -1.20
C THR A 113 23.68 -6.47 -1.31
N SER A 114 24.35 -6.24 -0.18
CA SER A 114 25.66 -5.63 -0.16
C SER A 114 26.52 -6.21 0.94
N ASN A 115 27.83 -6.30 0.68
CA ASN A 115 28.86 -6.62 1.65
C ASN A 115 29.56 -5.37 2.22
N THR A 116 29.29 -4.19 1.65
CA THR A 116 29.88 -2.92 2.09
C THR A 116 28.86 -2.00 2.75
N ALA A 117 27.62 -2.03 2.27
CA ALA A 117 26.55 -1.14 2.72
C ALA A 117 25.74 -1.75 3.87
N GLY A 118 25.41 -0.92 4.85
CA GLY A 118 24.56 -1.30 5.98
C GLY A 118 23.07 -1.33 5.61
N ALA A 119 22.23 -1.82 6.53
CA ALA A 119 20.78 -1.89 6.31
C ALA A 119 20.15 -0.53 6.00
N LEU A 120 20.58 0.55 6.66
CA LEU A 120 20.03 1.89 6.43
C LEU A 120 20.45 2.49 5.09
N GLU A 121 21.69 2.26 4.67
CA GLU A 121 22.19 2.75 3.38
C GLU A 121 21.48 2.07 2.21
N LEU A 122 21.24 0.76 2.32
CA LEU A 122 20.41 0.03 1.36
C LEU A 122 18.95 0.49 1.40
N ALA A 123 18.38 0.74 2.59
CA ALA A 123 17.02 1.25 2.72
C ALA A 123 16.82 2.59 2.02
N ASP A 124 17.77 3.51 2.15
CA ASP A 124 17.69 4.85 1.55
C ASP A 124 17.53 4.75 0.02
N GLN A 125 18.37 3.91 -0.61
CA GLN A 125 18.26 3.65 -2.05
C GLN A 125 16.93 2.98 -2.42
N ILE A 126 16.45 2.02 -1.61
CA ILE A 126 15.17 1.34 -1.86
C ILE A 126 14.00 2.33 -1.80
N VAL A 127 13.97 3.20 -0.79
CA VAL A 127 12.91 4.21 -0.61
C VAL A 127 12.87 5.17 -1.79
N ASP A 128 14.02 5.57 -2.32
CA ASP A 128 14.08 6.41 -3.51
C ASP A 128 13.52 5.74 -4.76
N GLN A 129 13.66 4.41 -4.90
CA GLN A 129 13.08 3.65 -6.02
C GLN A 129 11.57 3.38 -5.86
N MET A 130 11.01 3.54 -4.66
CA MET A 130 9.58 3.27 -4.37
C MET A 130 8.66 4.49 -4.56
N LYS A 131 9.20 5.62 -5.02
CA LYS A 131 8.43 6.85 -5.32
C LYS A 131 7.73 6.76 -6.68
#